data_AF-A0A0F9LU17-F1
#
_entry.id   AF-A0A0F9LU17-F1
#
_cell.length_a   1.000
_cell.length_b   1.000
_cell.length_c   1.000
_cell.angle_alpha   90.00
_cell.angle_beta   90.00
_cell.angle_gamma   90.00
#
_symmetry.space_group_name_H-M   'P 1'
#
loop_
_entity.id
_entity.type
_entity.pdbx_description
1 polymer ?
#
loop_
_entity_poly.entity_id
_entity_poly.type
_entity_poly.pdbx_seq_one_letter_code
_entity_poly.pdbx_strand_id
1 'polypeptide(L)' 'MGMLKHDLEDVTCEKAEDIAEKRYGREFGQLPASQQMQVWMEAEEEARLAIIHHNTLNT' A
#
# COMPACT_ATOMS: atom_id res chain seq x y z
N MET A 1 8.95 -1.78 21.77
CA MET A 1 7.75 -1.69 20.90
C MET A 1 8.11 -0.84 19.69
N GLY A 2 8.18 -1.42 18.49
CA GLY A 2 8.58 -0.68 17.29
C GLY A 2 8.34 -1.39 15.95
N MET A 3 7.61 -2.52 15.91
CA MET A 3 7.48 -3.34 14.70
C MET A 3 6.35 -2.90 13.75
N LEU A 4 5.30 -2.23 14.23
CA LEU A 4 4.09 -1.97 13.43
C LEU A 4 4.23 -0.94 12.29
N LYS A 5 5.20 -0.02 12.35
CA LYS A 5 5.34 1.02 11.30
C LYS A 5 6.05 0.52 10.05
N HIS A 6 7.03 -0.37 10.23
CA HIS A 6 7.78 -0.93 9.10
C HIS A 6 6.85 -1.79 8.24
N ASP A 7 6.02 -2.61 8.89
CA ASP A 7 5.05 -3.47 8.21
C ASP A 7 4.03 -2.67 7.37
N LEU A 8 3.61 -1.49 7.81
CA LEU A 8 2.65 -0.67 7.06
C LEU A 8 3.29 -0.06 5.80
N GLU A 9 4.49 0.50 5.92
CA GLU A 9 5.18 1.13 4.78
C GLU A 9 5.53 0.09 3.71
N ASP A 10 6.00 -1.09 4.11
CA ASP A 10 6.34 -2.18 3.18
C ASP A 10 5.10 -2.70 2.44
N VAL A 11 4.01 -2.99 3.17
CA VAL A 11 2.75 -3.43 2.56
C VAL A 11 2.16 -2.34 1.67
N THR A 12 2.27 -1.07 2.06
CA THR A 12 1.80 0.05 1.23
C THR A 12 2.60 0.16 -0.06
N CYS A 13 3.93 -0.05 -0.03
CA CYS A 13 4.77 -0.04 -1.23
C CYS A 13 4.40 -1.17 -2.19
N GLU A 14 4.29 -2.40 -1.69
CA GLU A 14 3.87 -3.55 -2.50
C GLU A 14 2.50 -3.31 -3.15
N LYS A 15 1.56 -2.75 -2.38
CA LYS A 15 0.21 -2.41 -2.86
C LYS A 15 0.21 -1.28 -3.89
N ALA A 16 1.04 -0.27 -3.71
CA ALA A 16 1.14 0.85 -4.65
C ALA A 16 1.65 0.39 -6.02
N GLU A 17 2.65 -0.50 -6.06
CA GLU A 17 3.14 -1.10 -7.30
C GLU A 17 2.04 -1.95 -7.98
N ASP A 18 1.36 -2.79 -7.21
CA ASP A 18 0.25 -3.62 -7.68
C ASP A 18 -0.89 -2.79 -8.33
N ILE A 19 -1.27 -1.69 -7.69
CA ILE A 19 -2.32 -0.79 -8.17
C ILE A 19 -1.84 -0.05 -9.42
N ALA A 20 -0.58 0.42 -9.43
CA ALA A 20 0.01 1.11 -10.56
C ALA A 20 0.04 0.21 -11.82
N GLU A 21 0.49 -1.04 -11.65
CA GLU A 21 0.52 -2.03 -12.72
C GLU A 21 -0.90 -2.36 -13.22
N LYS A 22 -1.84 -2.64 -12.32
CA LYS A 22 -3.22 -3.03 -12.71
C LYS A 22 -4.00 -1.91 -13.38
N ARG A 23 -3.88 -0.67 -12.89
CA ARG A 23 -4.70 0.47 -13.36
C ARG A 23 -4.07 1.19 -14.55
N TYR A 24 -2.74 1.28 -14.59
CA TYR A 24 -2.03 2.10 -15.59
C TYR A 24 -1.07 1.29 -16.46
N GLY A 25 -0.78 0.03 -16.13
CA GLY A 25 0.20 -0.80 -16.85
C GLY A 25 1.61 -0.23 -16.75
N ARG A 26 1.95 0.43 -15.64
CA ARG A 26 3.23 1.12 -15.42
C ARG A 26 3.68 0.94 -13.97
N GLU A 27 4.99 1.01 -13.77
CA GLU A 27 5.59 1.08 -12.43
C GLU A 27 5.12 2.33 -11.69
N PHE A 28 4.95 2.23 -10.37
CA PHE A 28 4.51 3.36 -9.54
C PHE A 28 5.42 4.59 -9.69
N GLY A 29 6.74 4.37 -9.71
CA GLY A 29 7.75 5.42 -9.87
C GLY A 29 7.69 6.17 -11.21
N GLN A 30 7.01 5.63 -12.21
CA GLN A 30 6.84 6.24 -13.54
C GLN A 30 5.55 7.05 -13.68
N LEU A 31 4.66 7.00 -12.69
CA LEU A 31 3.42 7.78 -12.69
C LEU A 31 3.71 9.27 -12.41
N PRO A 32 2.89 10.20 -12.94
CA PRO A 32 2.91 11.59 -12.51
C PRO A 32 2.64 11.70 -11.01
N ALA A 33 3.24 12.70 -10.34
CA ALA A 33 3.11 12.89 -8.89
C ALA A 33 1.65 12.92 -8.38
N SER A 34 0.71 13.46 -9.18
CA SER A 34 -0.72 13.46 -8.84
C SER A 34 -1.33 12.05 -8.81
N GLN A 35 -0.90 11.17 -9.71
CA GLN A 35 -1.34 9.78 -9.77
C GLN A 35 -0.62 8.94 -8.72
N GLN A 36 0.68 9.18 -8.49
CA GLN A 36 1.41 8.55 -7.39
C GLN A 36 0.74 8.81 -6.05
N MET A 37 0.34 10.06 -5.78
CA MET A 37 -0.38 10.40 -4.55
C MET A 37 -1.71 9.64 -4.44
N GLN A 38 -2.49 9.57 -5.53
CA GLN A 38 -3.75 8.83 -5.54
C GLN A 38 -3.55 7.33 -5.28
N VAL A 39 -2.58 6.72 -5.97
CA VAL A 39 -2.24 5.30 -5.80
C VAL A 39 -1.73 5.02 -4.38
N TRP A 40 -0.91 5.92 -3.83
CA TRP A 40 -0.39 5.78 -2.47
C TRP A 40 -1.50 5.84 -1.42
N MET A 41 -2.45 6.77 -1.54
CA MET A 41 -3.58 6.87 -0.60
C MET A 41 -4.44 5.60 -0.62
N GLU A 42 -4.71 5.04 -1.81
CA GLU A 42 -5.46 3.80 -1.96
C GLU A 42 -4.70 2.60 -1.37
N ALA A 43 -3.40 2.51 -1.66
CA ALA A 43 -2.52 1.47 -1.11
C ALA A 43 -2.45 1.52 0.42
N GLU A 44 -2.36 2.72 1.02
CA GLU A 44 -2.27 2.89 2.47
C GLU A 44 -3.58 2.48 3.16
N GLU A 45 -4.73 2.76 2.56
CA GLU A 45 -6.03 2.30 3.06
C GLU A 45 -6.14 0.77 3.03
N GLU A 46 -5.75 0.13 1.92
CA GLU A 46 -5.72 -1.32 1.81
C GLU A 46 -4.73 -1.96 2.81
N ALA A 47 -3.53 -1.41 2.95
CA ALA A 47 -2.51 -1.90 3.86
C ALA A 47 -2.99 -1.85 5.32
N ARG A 48 -3.65 -0.75 5.70
CA ARG A 48 -4.24 -0.58 7.03
C ARG A 48 -5.31 -1.63 7.31
N LEU A 49 -6.20 -1.88 6.35
CA LEU A 49 -7.24 -2.91 6.48
C LEU A 49 -6.64 -4.32 6.58
N ALA A 50 -5.61 -4.62 5.80
CA ALA A 50 -4.92 -5.90 5.82
C ALA A 50 -4.26 -6.18 7.18
N ILE A 51 -3.60 -5.19 7.77
CA ILE A 51 -2.97 -5.30 9.10
C ILE A 51 -4.02 -5.47 10.19
N ILE A 52 -5.12 -4.70 10.15
CA ILE A 52 -6.23 -4.86 11.10
C ILE A 52 -6.81 -6.27 11.01
N HIS A 53 -7.05 -6.77 9.80
CA HIS A 53 -7.60 -8.10 9.58
C HIS A 53 -6.64 -9.20 10.08
N HIS A 54 -5.34 -9.08 9.80
CA HIS A 54 -4.32 -10.01 10.30
C HIS A 54 -4.28 -10.05 11.83
N ASN A 55 -4.34 -8.89 12.49
CA ASN A 55 -4.38 -8.81 13.94
C ASN A 55 -5.67 -9.39 14.51
N THR A 56 -6.81 -9.18 13.85
CA THR A 56 -8.11 -9.68 14.31
C THR A 56 -8.23 -11.21 14.18
N LEU A 57 -7.60 -11.82 13.18
CA LEU A 57 -7.63 -13.27 12.96
C LEU A 57 -6.60 -14.06 13.78
N ASN A 58 -5.54 -13.40 14.26
CA ASN A 58 -4.51 -14.03 15.11
C ASN A 58 -4.73 -13.80 16.62
N THR A 59 -5.93 -13.36 17.03
CA THR A 59 -6.35 -13.21 18.45
C THR A 59 -7.28 -14.34 18.86
#